data_AF-A0AA39GRJ5-F1
#
_entry.id   AF-A0AA39GRJ5-F1
#
_cell.length_a   1.000
_cell.length_b   1.000
_cell.length_c   1.000
_cell.angle_alpha   90.00
_cell.angle_beta   90.00
_cell.angle_gamma   90.00
#
_symmetry.space_group_name_H-M   'P 1'
#
loop_
_entity.id
_entity.type
_entity.pdbx_description
1 polymer ?
#
loop_
_entity_poly.entity_id
_entity_poly.type
_entity_poly.pdbx_seq_one_letter_code
_entity_poly.pdbx_strand_id
1 'polypeptide(L)'
;MLSMISINVMPGDTSTCGVHLDGAAQLISHMKSWRGASMDLAPESPFLSPRGRNGLAENKLDLTSYECVYGIPQSLLAFMQRTIQIIDQVSEVRGTSGSASLPDPIASQCDQLENELLDWDVIDHLPAAEPDHDVNANIIRYQTLAFHNALIIYLSQHIRLLNHRYCHPYIQAVIQNIEEIEKIKARKHIFGAPLYWPAFIAASEAYDKCLQERFRRWYAEVERYGIEAVKTGVQVIYQVWDEGPVPVADRTTCAWRSITQRAGITLMLT
;
A
#
# COMPACT_ATOMS: atom_id res chain seq x y z
N MET A 1 13.13 -8.05 10.30
CA MET A 1 12.50 -6.80 10.76
C MET A 1 11.92 -6.14 9.53
N LEU A 2 10.61 -6.23 9.33
CA LEU A 2 9.93 -5.53 8.23
C LEU A 2 9.97 -4.03 8.57
N SER A 3 10.45 -3.21 7.64
CA SER A 3 10.48 -1.76 7.83
C SER A 3 9.05 -1.28 7.80
N MET A 4 8.58 -0.79 8.95
CA MET A 4 7.22 -0.31 9.14
C MET A 4 7.11 1.05 8.45
N ILE A 5 6.41 1.13 7.31
CA ILE A 5 6.17 2.41 6.64
C ILE A 5 5.22 3.20 7.53
N SER A 6 5.74 4.14 8.30
CA SER A 6 4.87 5.06 9.05
C SER A 6 4.38 6.14 8.09
N ILE A 7 3.17 5.96 7.56
CA ILE A 7 2.53 6.99 6.73
C ILE A 7 1.77 7.91 7.70
N ASN A 8 2.33 9.09 7.95
CA ASN A 8 1.58 10.18 8.57
C ASN A 8 0.55 10.68 7.56
N VAL A 9 -0.74 10.52 7.85
CA VAL A 9 -1.82 10.88 6.91
C VAL A 9 -2.48 12.22 7.25
N MET A 10 -1.70 13.20 7.69
CA MET A 10 -2.11 14.61 7.81
C MET A 10 -1.26 15.46 6.85
N PRO A 11 -1.81 16.51 6.22
CA PRO A 11 -1.09 17.30 5.24
C PRO A 11 -0.04 18.13 5.98
N GLY A 12 1.24 17.85 5.75
CA GLY A 12 2.33 18.65 6.32
C GLY A 12 3.68 17.97 6.44
N ASP A 13 3.76 16.64 6.40
CA ASP A 13 5.07 15.98 6.52
C ASP A 13 5.20 14.73 5.64
N THR A 14 5.39 14.95 4.34
CA THR A 14 5.75 13.91 3.37
C THR A 14 7.19 13.42 3.53
N SER A 15 7.98 14.07 4.40
CA SER A 15 9.39 13.72 4.62
C SER A 15 9.55 12.29 5.14
N THR A 16 8.60 11.80 5.94
CA THR A 16 8.70 10.46 6.55
C THR A 16 8.63 9.35 5.50
N CYS A 17 7.74 9.45 4.50
CA CYS A 17 7.66 8.47 3.41
C CYS A 17 8.96 8.47 2.58
N GLY A 18 9.48 9.65 2.24
CA GLY A 18 10.76 9.79 1.54
C GLY A 18 11.92 9.15 2.30
N VAL A 19 12.02 9.37 3.61
CA VAL A 19 13.07 8.79 4.46
C VAL A 19 13.04 7.26 4.48
N HIS A 20 11.84 6.64 4.50
CA HIS A 20 11.73 5.18 4.43
C HIS A 20 12.13 4.63 3.04
N LEU A 21 11.75 5.31 1.96
CA LEU A 21 12.13 4.92 0.60
C LEU A 21 13.61 5.10 0.34
N ASP A 22 14.20 6.19 0.79
CA ASP A 22 15.64 6.46 0.69
C ASP A 22 16.45 5.50 1.56
N GLY A 23 15.99 5.22 2.79
CA GLY A 23 16.59 4.24 3.69
C GLY A 23 16.58 2.82 3.09
N ALA A 24 15.48 2.44 2.44
CA ALA A 24 15.45 1.21 1.67
C ALA A 24 16.39 1.27 0.46
N ALA A 25 16.40 2.33 -0.34
CA ALA A 25 17.32 2.47 -1.47
C ALA A 25 18.80 2.31 -1.04
N GLN A 26 19.17 2.88 0.10
CA GLN A 26 20.50 2.75 0.70
C GLN A 26 20.81 1.32 1.16
N LEU A 27 19.87 0.66 1.86
CA LEU A 27 20.00 -0.75 2.26
C LEU A 27 20.23 -1.65 1.04
N ILE A 28 19.57 -1.36 -0.07
CA ILE A 28 19.64 -2.13 -1.30
C ILE A 28 20.97 -1.92 -2.01
N SER A 29 21.43 -0.68 -2.09
CA SER A 29 22.77 -0.36 -2.57
C SER A 29 23.84 -1.13 -1.78
N HIS A 30 23.68 -1.19 -0.45
CA HIS A 30 24.57 -1.91 0.45
C HIS A 30 24.48 -3.45 0.30
N MET A 31 23.29 -4.01 0.10
CA MET A 31 23.12 -5.45 -0.17
C MET A 31 23.70 -5.86 -1.52
N LYS A 32 23.57 -5.01 -2.54
CA LYS A 32 24.17 -5.23 -3.87
C LYS A 32 25.70 -5.14 -3.82
N SER A 33 26.28 -4.22 -3.04
CA SER A 33 27.74 -4.11 -2.89
C SER A 33 28.35 -5.33 -2.17
N TRP A 34 27.65 -5.89 -1.18
CA TRP A 34 28.07 -7.12 -0.48
C TRP A 34 28.04 -8.36 -1.37
N ARG A 35 27.03 -8.49 -2.24
CA ARG A 35 26.98 -9.59 -3.23
C ARG A 35 28.08 -9.47 -4.27
N GLY A 36 28.44 -8.24 -4.69
CA GLY A 36 29.58 -7.99 -5.57
C GLY A 36 30.93 -8.35 -4.92
N ALA A 37 31.11 -8.00 -3.65
CA ALA A 37 32.36 -8.28 -2.92
C ALA A 37 32.56 -9.76 -2.57
N SER A 38 31.48 -10.55 -2.46
CA SER A 38 31.56 -11.99 -2.15
C SER A 38 31.96 -12.85 -3.36
N MET A 39 32.02 -12.30 -4.58
CA MET A 39 32.47 -13.00 -5.78
C MET A 39 33.99 -12.86 -6.06
N ASP A 40 34.70 -11.99 -5.33
CA ASP A 40 36.14 -11.73 -5.53
C ASP A 40 37.06 -12.43 -4.50
N LEU A 41 36.52 -13.33 -3.67
CA LEU A 41 37.29 -14.09 -2.67
C LEU A 41 37.06 -15.61 -2.82
N ALA A 42 37.47 -16.18 -3.93
CA ALA A 42 37.76 -17.61 -4.03
C ALA A 42 39.21 -17.80 -4.53
N PRO A 43 40.10 -18.47 -3.78
CA PRO A 43 41.43 -18.77 -4.27
C PRO A 43 41.34 -19.84 -5.36
N GLU A 44 41.97 -19.58 -6.50
CA GLU A 44 42.14 -20.57 -7.57
C GLU A 44 42.87 -21.80 -7.06
N SER A 45 42.39 -22.99 -7.43
CA SER A 45 43.20 -24.20 -7.47
C SER A 45 42.80 -25.02 -8.71
N PRO A 46 43.78 -25.55 -9.46
CA PRO A 46 43.58 -26.06 -10.80
C PRO A 46 43.14 -27.53 -10.75
N PHE A 47 42.23 -27.99 -11.61
CA PHE A 47 42.31 -29.28 -12.29
C PHE A 47 41.09 -29.48 -13.23
N LEU A 48 41.39 -29.51 -14.54
CA LEU A 48 40.78 -30.26 -15.64
C LEU A 48 39.25 -30.23 -15.90
N SER A 49 38.90 -29.66 -17.06
CA SER A 49 37.68 -29.88 -17.87
C SER A 49 37.98 -30.89 -19.02
N PRO A 50 37.03 -31.36 -19.90
CA PRO A 50 35.75 -30.74 -20.28
C PRO A 50 34.53 -31.66 -20.65
N ARG A 51 33.39 -30.99 -20.95
CA ARG A 51 32.16 -31.39 -21.71
C ARG A 51 31.02 -32.02 -20.89
N GLY A 52 29.76 -31.57 -20.94
CA GLY A 52 29.06 -30.51 -21.68
C GLY A 52 27.53 -30.71 -21.54
N ARG A 53 26.74 -29.63 -21.75
CA ARG A 53 25.25 -29.52 -21.71
C ARG A 53 24.63 -29.54 -20.30
N ASN A 54 23.74 -28.65 -19.88
CA ASN A 54 22.73 -27.84 -20.57
C ASN A 54 22.59 -26.47 -19.90
N GLY A 55 22.22 -25.46 -20.69
CA GLY A 55 21.71 -24.20 -20.17
C GLY A 55 20.27 -24.31 -19.67
N LEU A 56 19.79 -23.17 -19.17
CA LEU A 56 18.43 -22.84 -18.71
C LEU A 56 18.16 -23.17 -17.24
N ALA A 57 18.34 -22.14 -16.39
CA ALA A 57 17.43 -21.72 -15.31
C ALA A 57 18.20 -21.15 -14.08
N GLU A 58 18.95 -20.08 -14.27
CA GLU A 58 19.34 -19.19 -13.17
C GLU A 58 18.64 -17.84 -13.38
N ASN A 59 17.33 -17.82 -13.17
CA ASN A 59 16.57 -16.57 -12.94
C ASN A 59 15.55 -16.83 -11.83
N LYS A 60 16.06 -17.38 -10.72
CA LYS A 60 15.28 -17.69 -9.53
C LYS A 60 15.21 -16.43 -8.67
N LEU A 61 14.16 -15.65 -8.90
CA LEU A 61 13.59 -14.65 -7.97
C LEU A 61 14.62 -13.78 -7.26
N ASP A 62 15.15 -12.80 -7.96
CA ASP A 62 15.64 -11.59 -7.30
C ASP A 62 14.39 -10.80 -6.87
N LEU A 63 13.67 -11.32 -5.86
CA LEU A 63 12.67 -10.55 -5.11
C LEU A 63 13.38 -9.26 -4.78
N THR A 64 12.91 -8.17 -5.37
CA THR A 64 13.56 -6.88 -5.18
C THR A 64 13.53 -6.64 -3.69
N SER A 65 14.65 -6.24 -3.13
CA SER A 65 14.84 -6.08 -1.69
C SER A 65 13.78 -5.18 -1.03
N TYR A 66 13.04 -4.38 -1.80
CA TYR A 66 11.81 -3.69 -1.38
C TYR A 66 10.66 -4.65 -1.02
N GLU A 67 10.38 -5.68 -1.83
CA GLU A 67 9.33 -6.66 -1.56
C GLU A 67 9.64 -7.47 -0.30
N CYS A 68 10.91 -7.75 -0.05
CA CYS A 68 11.37 -8.40 1.19
C CYS A 68 11.18 -7.51 2.42
N VAL A 69 11.36 -6.19 2.28
CA VAL A 69 11.31 -5.23 3.39
C VAL A 69 9.89 -4.74 3.68
N TYR A 70 9.08 -4.53 2.64
CA TYR A 70 7.77 -3.89 2.69
C TYR A 70 6.61 -4.79 2.29
N GLY A 71 6.87 -5.96 1.71
CA GLY A 71 5.80 -6.87 1.25
C GLY A 71 5.07 -6.40 -0.01
N ILE A 72 5.55 -5.35 -0.68
CA ILE A 72 4.99 -4.80 -1.93
C ILE A 72 6.10 -4.32 -2.89
N PRO A 73 5.83 -4.25 -4.21
CA PRO A 73 6.76 -3.72 -5.21
C PRO A 73 7.12 -2.25 -5.00
N GLN A 74 8.35 -1.89 -5.37
CA GLN A 74 8.85 -0.51 -5.32
C GLN A 74 7.99 0.46 -6.16
N SER A 75 7.44 -0.02 -7.29
CA SER A 75 6.60 0.80 -8.16
C SER A 75 5.36 1.34 -7.44
N LEU A 76 4.70 0.54 -6.60
CA LEU A 76 3.55 0.98 -5.80
C LEU A 76 3.93 2.02 -4.74
N LEU A 77 5.13 1.90 -4.16
CA LEU A 77 5.65 2.92 -3.25
C LEU A 77 5.92 4.26 -3.97
N ALA A 78 6.45 4.20 -5.19
CA ALA A 78 6.63 5.39 -6.03
C ALA A 78 5.29 6.03 -6.42
N PHE A 79 4.28 5.21 -6.78
CA PHE A 79 2.91 5.70 -7.00
C PHE A 79 2.34 6.37 -5.76
N MET A 80 2.53 5.77 -4.59
CA MET A 80 2.08 6.36 -3.33
C MET A 80 2.71 7.72 -3.08
N GLN A 81 4.03 7.84 -3.23
CA GLN A 81 4.74 9.11 -3.04
C GLN A 81 4.20 10.20 -3.97
N ARG A 82 4.04 9.90 -5.27
CA ARG A 82 3.46 10.83 -6.25
C ARG A 82 2.02 11.20 -5.90
N THR A 83 1.23 10.24 -5.43
CA THR A 83 -0.16 10.45 -5.00
C THR A 83 -0.23 11.43 -3.83
N ILE A 84 0.63 11.26 -2.83
CA ILE A 84 0.68 12.15 -1.67
C ILE A 84 1.05 13.58 -2.11
N GLN A 85 2.08 13.73 -2.94
CA GLN A 85 2.53 15.03 -3.46
C GLN A 85 1.41 15.78 -4.21
N ILE A 86 0.68 15.08 -5.08
CA ILE A 86 -0.43 15.69 -5.83
C ILE A 86 -1.60 16.04 -4.89
N ILE A 87 -1.90 15.21 -3.90
CA ILE A 87 -2.96 15.50 -2.91
C ILE A 87 -2.63 16.73 -2.08
N ASP A 88 -1.36 16.94 -1.71
CA ASP A 88 -0.95 18.15 -0.99
C ASP A 88 -1.15 19.41 -1.85
N GLN A 89 -0.77 19.37 -3.13
CA GLN A 89 -1.04 20.47 -4.08
C GLN A 89 -2.54 20.74 -4.24
N VAL A 90 -3.34 19.68 -4.40
CA VAL A 90 -4.81 19.77 -4.48
C VAL A 90 -5.38 20.41 -3.21
N SER A 91 -4.88 20.02 -2.05
CA SER A 91 -5.34 20.54 -0.76
C SER A 91 -5.00 22.02 -0.59
N GLU A 92 -3.80 22.44 -1.01
CA GLU A 92 -3.36 23.85 -0.98
C GLU A 92 -4.22 24.73 -1.89
N VAL A 93 -4.49 24.27 -3.12
CA VAL A 93 -5.33 24.99 -4.08
C VAL A 93 -6.78 25.11 -3.60
N ARG A 94 -7.33 24.03 -3.02
CA ARG A 94 -8.68 24.07 -2.44
C ARG A 94 -8.75 24.98 -1.22
N GLY A 95 -7.71 24.98 -0.37
CA GLY A 95 -7.63 25.83 0.80
C GLY A 95 -7.54 27.33 0.46
N THR A 96 -6.84 27.68 -0.62
CA THR A 96 -6.71 29.08 -1.06
C THR A 96 -7.92 29.58 -1.85
N SER A 97 -8.54 28.73 -2.67
CA SER A 97 -9.63 29.12 -3.57
C SER A 97 -11.03 28.92 -2.97
N GLY A 98 -11.16 28.09 -1.92
CA GLY A 98 -12.46 27.71 -1.34
C GLY A 98 -13.39 26.94 -2.29
N SER A 99 -12.87 26.48 -3.44
CA SER A 99 -13.62 25.80 -4.50
C SER A 99 -13.08 24.40 -4.72
N ALA A 100 -13.97 23.47 -5.10
CA ALA A 100 -13.59 22.10 -5.47
C ALA A 100 -12.94 22.01 -6.87
N SER A 101 -13.03 23.08 -7.68
CA SER A 101 -12.46 23.15 -9.03
C SER A 101 -10.93 23.24 -8.99
N LEU A 102 -10.27 22.45 -9.85
CA LEU A 102 -8.81 22.42 -9.98
C LEU A 102 -8.37 23.16 -11.25
N PRO A 103 -7.28 23.94 -11.21
CA PRO A 103 -6.64 24.49 -12.40
C PRO A 103 -6.19 23.40 -13.37
N ASP A 104 -6.26 23.66 -14.67
CA ASP A 104 -5.92 22.71 -15.74
C ASP A 104 -4.56 22.00 -15.56
N PRO A 105 -3.47 22.67 -15.13
CA PRO A 105 -2.18 22.00 -14.95
C PRO A 105 -2.22 20.89 -13.88
N ILE A 106 -2.93 21.14 -12.77
CA ILE A 106 -3.04 20.19 -11.65
C ILE A 106 -4.05 19.10 -12.00
N ALA A 107 -5.17 19.48 -12.64
CA ALA A 107 -6.15 18.52 -13.12
C ALA A 107 -5.51 17.53 -14.11
N SER A 108 -4.70 18.00 -15.05
CA SER A 108 -3.99 17.13 -16.00
C SER A 108 -3.00 16.18 -15.33
N GLN A 109 -2.27 16.64 -14.30
CA GLN A 109 -1.38 15.77 -13.51
C GLN A 109 -2.16 14.68 -12.76
N CYS A 110 -3.33 15.04 -12.21
CA CYS A 110 -4.23 14.10 -11.58
C CYS A 110 -4.73 13.04 -12.57
N ASP A 111 -5.18 13.46 -13.75
CA ASP A 111 -5.65 12.58 -14.82
C ASP A 111 -4.55 11.61 -15.25
N GLN A 112 -3.32 12.11 -15.44
CA GLN A 112 -2.18 11.29 -15.83
C GLN A 112 -1.85 10.23 -14.77
N LEU A 113 -1.77 10.62 -13.49
CA LEU A 113 -1.48 9.69 -12.41
C LEU A 113 -2.58 8.63 -12.28
N GLU A 114 -3.84 9.02 -12.41
CA GLU A 114 -4.98 8.11 -12.36
C GLU A 114 -4.92 7.07 -13.49
N ASN A 115 -4.67 7.51 -14.73
CA ASN A 115 -4.52 6.60 -15.87
C ASN A 115 -3.33 5.66 -15.69
N GLU A 116 -2.15 6.18 -15.30
CA GLU A 116 -0.96 5.35 -15.06
C GLU A 116 -1.20 4.29 -13.96
N LEU A 117 -1.97 4.62 -12.93
CA LEU A 117 -2.30 3.70 -11.85
C LEU A 117 -3.34 2.64 -12.27
N LEU A 118 -4.35 3.03 -13.06
CA LEU A 118 -5.38 2.12 -13.56
C LEU A 118 -4.86 1.18 -14.65
N ASP A 119 -3.98 1.67 -15.52
CA ASP A 119 -3.31 0.90 -16.56
C ASP A 119 -2.09 0.13 -16.03
N TRP A 120 -1.73 0.29 -14.75
CA TRP A 120 -0.62 -0.43 -14.15
C TRP A 120 -0.90 -1.93 -14.15
N ASP A 121 -0.16 -2.67 -14.98
CA ASP A 121 -0.31 -4.11 -15.08
C ASP A 121 0.26 -4.80 -13.84
N VAL A 122 -0.64 -5.10 -12.91
CA VAL A 122 -0.35 -5.85 -11.69
C VAL A 122 0.27 -7.21 -12.03
N ILE A 123 -0.11 -7.84 -13.15
CA ILE A 123 0.30 -9.21 -13.50
C ILE A 123 1.81 -9.27 -13.76
N ASP A 124 2.37 -8.26 -14.43
CA ASP A 124 3.81 -8.18 -14.72
C ASP A 124 4.68 -8.06 -13.46
N HIS A 125 4.10 -7.57 -12.36
CA HIS A 125 4.80 -7.28 -11.12
C HIS A 125 4.53 -8.31 -10.02
N LEU A 126 3.70 -9.32 -10.31
CA LEU A 126 3.33 -10.35 -9.35
C LEU A 126 4.18 -11.60 -9.56
N PRO A 127 4.68 -12.24 -8.49
CA PRO A 127 5.25 -13.56 -8.62
C PRO A 127 4.21 -14.52 -9.21
N ALA A 128 4.67 -15.47 -10.02
CA ALA A 128 3.81 -16.49 -10.60
C ALA A 128 2.99 -17.17 -9.50
N ALA A 129 1.67 -17.27 -9.70
CA ALA A 129 0.79 -17.87 -8.72
C ALA A 129 1.08 -19.38 -8.64
N GLU A 130 1.84 -19.80 -7.63
CA GLU A 130 2.04 -21.22 -7.34
C GLU A 130 1.10 -21.66 -6.21
N PRO A 131 0.22 -22.65 -6.45
CA PRO A 131 -0.93 -22.93 -5.60
C PRO A 131 -0.64 -23.47 -4.19
N ASP A 132 0.63 -23.67 -3.77
CA ASP A 132 0.93 -24.04 -2.37
C ASP A 132 2.41 -23.92 -1.95
N HIS A 133 3.35 -23.75 -2.90
CA HIS A 133 4.77 -23.91 -2.60
C HIS A 133 5.47 -22.65 -2.07
N ASP A 134 5.02 -21.45 -2.46
CA ASP A 134 5.61 -20.19 -1.99
C ASP A 134 4.58 -19.33 -1.23
N VAL A 135 4.59 -19.51 0.09
CA VAL A 135 3.73 -18.76 1.02
C VAL A 135 4.04 -17.27 0.98
N ASN A 136 5.31 -16.90 0.85
CA ASN A 136 5.72 -15.50 0.83
C ASN A 136 5.30 -14.83 -0.47
N ALA A 137 5.48 -15.49 -1.62
CA ALA A 137 5.00 -14.99 -2.90
C ALA A 137 3.48 -14.75 -2.90
N ASN A 138 2.70 -15.66 -2.30
CA ASN A 138 1.25 -15.49 -2.19
C ASN A 138 0.87 -14.34 -1.25
N ILE A 139 1.54 -14.19 -0.11
CA ILE A 139 1.32 -13.04 0.80
C ILE A 139 1.67 -11.73 0.08
N ILE A 140 2.84 -11.64 -0.56
CA ILE A 140 3.26 -10.46 -1.33
C ILE A 140 2.26 -10.16 -2.43
N ARG A 141 1.75 -11.19 -3.12
CA ARG A 141 0.74 -11.03 -4.17
C ARG A 141 -0.54 -10.40 -3.66
N TYR A 142 -1.14 -10.97 -2.61
CA TYR A 142 -2.36 -10.43 -2.02
C TYR A 142 -2.13 -9.04 -1.41
N GLN A 143 -0.97 -8.82 -0.81
CA GLN A 143 -0.59 -7.53 -0.23
C GLN A 143 -0.47 -6.45 -1.32
N THR A 144 0.16 -6.78 -2.45
CA THR A 144 0.30 -5.92 -3.63
C THR A 144 -1.06 -5.54 -4.20
N LEU A 145 -1.95 -6.53 -4.38
CA LEU A 145 -3.32 -6.31 -4.86
C LEU A 145 -4.12 -5.41 -3.91
N ALA A 146 -4.06 -5.68 -2.59
CA ALA A 146 -4.73 -4.84 -1.60
C ALA A 146 -4.21 -3.40 -1.64
N PHE A 147 -2.89 -3.22 -1.74
CA PHE A 147 -2.27 -1.90 -1.74
C PHE A 147 -2.61 -1.10 -3.01
N HIS A 148 -2.55 -1.72 -4.18
CA HIS A 148 -2.93 -1.10 -5.45
C HIS A 148 -4.39 -0.65 -5.45
N ASN A 149 -5.32 -1.51 -5.03
CA ASN A 149 -6.74 -1.14 -4.93
C ASN A 149 -6.98 -0.03 -3.90
N ALA A 150 -6.25 -0.04 -2.78
CA ALA A 150 -6.32 1.05 -1.80
C ALA A 150 -5.79 2.38 -2.34
N LEU A 151 -4.73 2.38 -3.16
CA LEU A 151 -4.26 3.58 -3.85
C LEU A 151 -5.31 4.17 -4.79
N ILE A 152 -6.02 3.32 -5.54
CA ILE A 152 -7.12 3.78 -6.41
C ILE A 152 -8.21 4.46 -5.56
N ILE A 153 -8.65 3.82 -4.46
CA ILE A 153 -9.65 4.41 -3.54
C ILE A 153 -9.14 5.76 -3.00
N TYR A 154 -7.88 5.79 -2.55
CA TYR A 154 -7.26 6.97 -1.97
C TYR A 154 -7.27 8.13 -2.97
N LEU A 155 -6.82 7.90 -4.20
CA LEU A 155 -6.79 8.90 -5.26
C LEU A 155 -8.20 9.38 -5.64
N SER A 156 -9.13 8.46 -5.89
CA SER A 156 -10.51 8.80 -6.26
C SER A 156 -11.22 9.64 -5.19
N GLN A 157 -10.93 9.40 -3.91
CA GLN A 157 -11.59 10.10 -2.81
C GLN A 157 -10.88 11.39 -2.37
N HIS A 158 -9.62 11.60 -2.75
CA HIS A 158 -8.90 12.84 -2.40
C HIS A 158 -8.86 13.83 -3.57
N ILE A 159 -8.79 13.33 -4.80
CA ILE A 159 -8.74 14.16 -5.99
C ILE A 159 -10.15 14.42 -6.51
N ARG A 160 -10.94 13.37 -6.75
CA ARG A 160 -12.19 13.49 -7.50
C ARG A 160 -13.44 13.57 -6.63
N LEU A 161 -13.35 13.16 -5.36
CA LEU A 161 -14.46 13.09 -4.41
C LEU A 161 -15.66 12.30 -4.99
N LEU A 162 -15.35 11.21 -5.70
CA LEU A 162 -16.37 10.42 -6.41
C LEU A 162 -17.38 9.80 -5.44
N ASN A 163 -18.58 9.55 -5.96
CA ASN A 163 -19.61 8.85 -5.21
C ASN A 163 -19.11 7.47 -4.72
N HIS A 164 -19.48 7.10 -3.50
CA HIS A 164 -19.08 5.84 -2.84
C HIS A 164 -19.28 4.59 -3.72
N ARG A 165 -20.25 4.60 -4.64
CA ARG A 165 -20.50 3.46 -5.55
C ARG A 165 -19.34 3.17 -6.49
N TYR A 166 -18.55 4.19 -6.86
CA TYR A 166 -17.35 4.01 -7.69
C TYR A 166 -16.29 3.17 -6.98
N CYS A 167 -16.09 3.40 -5.67
CA CYS A 167 -15.05 2.71 -4.90
C CYS A 167 -15.42 1.27 -4.52
N HIS A 168 -16.70 0.89 -4.64
CA HIS A 168 -17.21 -0.41 -4.20
C HIS A 168 -16.40 -1.64 -4.68
N PRO A 169 -16.10 -1.82 -5.99
CA PRO A 169 -15.31 -2.97 -6.45
C PRO A 169 -13.90 -3.00 -5.85
N TYR A 170 -13.24 -1.85 -5.73
CA TYR A 170 -11.91 -1.75 -5.13
C TYR A 170 -11.94 -2.06 -3.64
N ILE A 171 -12.96 -1.60 -2.91
CA ILE A 171 -13.14 -1.91 -1.48
C ILE A 171 -13.31 -3.42 -1.30
N GLN A 172 -14.13 -4.06 -2.14
CA GLN A 172 -14.32 -5.51 -2.14
C GLN A 172 -13.01 -6.26 -2.39
N ALA A 173 -12.22 -5.82 -3.36
CA ALA A 173 -10.92 -6.42 -3.65
C ALA A 173 -9.98 -6.29 -2.45
N VAL A 174 -9.89 -5.12 -1.80
CA VAL A 174 -9.04 -4.95 -0.61
C VAL A 174 -9.42 -5.92 0.49
N ILE A 175 -10.69 -5.96 0.92
CA ILE A 175 -11.12 -6.83 2.03
C ILE A 175 -10.92 -8.32 1.70
N GLN A 176 -11.15 -8.74 0.45
CA GLN A 176 -10.92 -10.12 0.02
C GLN A 176 -9.42 -10.48 0.14
N ASN A 177 -8.54 -9.62 -0.38
CA ASN A 177 -7.10 -9.89 -0.37
C ASN A 177 -6.53 -9.94 1.06
N ILE A 178 -6.91 -9.01 1.94
CA ILE A 178 -6.41 -9.01 3.33
C ILE A 178 -6.95 -10.18 4.17
N GLU A 179 -8.15 -10.67 3.88
CA GLU A 179 -8.68 -11.90 4.48
C GLU A 179 -7.91 -13.15 4.00
N GLU A 180 -7.54 -13.23 2.71
CA GLU A 180 -6.73 -14.35 2.20
C GLU A 180 -5.32 -14.38 2.83
N ILE A 181 -4.72 -13.21 3.08
CA ILE A 181 -3.45 -13.11 3.81
C ILE A 181 -3.57 -13.74 5.21
N GLU A 182 -4.61 -13.38 5.97
CA GLU A 182 -4.80 -13.92 7.32
C GLU A 182 -5.13 -15.43 7.31
N LYS A 183 -5.85 -15.93 6.29
CA LYS A 183 -6.07 -17.38 6.09
C LYS A 183 -4.76 -18.12 5.84
N ILE A 184 -3.87 -17.57 5.02
CA ILE A 184 -2.55 -18.17 4.75
C ILE A 184 -1.71 -18.18 6.04
N LYS A 185 -1.65 -17.05 6.75
CA LYS A 185 -0.92 -16.93 8.01
C LYS A 185 -1.42 -17.94 9.05
N ALA A 186 -2.74 -18.08 9.20
CA ALA A 186 -3.34 -19.04 10.12
C ALA A 186 -2.98 -20.50 9.77
N ARG A 187 -3.08 -20.88 8.48
CA ARG A 187 -2.78 -22.25 8.03
C ARG A 187 -1.30 -22.62 8.19
N LYS A 188 -0.40 -21.66 8.00
CA LYS A 188 1.06 -21.89 8.03
C LYS A 188 1.71 -21.44 9.35
N HIS A 189 0.90 -21.09 10.36
CA HIS A 189 1.33 -20.60 11.68
C HIS A 189 2.32 -19.42 11.63
N ILE A 190 2.14 -18.52 10.65
CA ILE A 190 2.94 -17.32 10.51
C ILE A 190 2.37 -16.23 11.40
N PHE A 191 3.21 -15.66 12.26
CA PHE A 191 2.86 -14.49 13.05
C PHE A 191 3.47 -13.25 12.41
N GLY A 192 2.61 -12.35 11.91
CA GLY A 192 3.05 -11.09 11.33
C GLY A 192 1.86 -10.16 11.15
N ALA A 193 2.03 -8.91 11.58
CA ALA A 193 1.02 -7.89 11.36
C ALA A 193 0.79 -7.66 9.85
N PRO A 194 -0.46 -7.42 9.41
CA PRO A 194 -0.73 -6.97 8.06
C PRO A 194 -0.27 -5.51 7.86
N LEU A 195 -0.08 -5.07 6.62
CA LEU A 195 -0.07 -3.62 6.36
C LEU A 195 -1.47 -3.07 6.64
N TYR A 196 -1.55 -2.11 7.54
CA TYR A 196 -2.80 -1.56 8.02
C TYR A 196 -3.38 -0.52 7.06
N TRP A 197 -2.51 0.23 6.39
CA TRP A 197 -2.92 1.33 5.52
C TRP A 197 -3.97 0.91 4.46
N PRO A 198 -3.81 -0.19 3.70
CA PRO A 198 -4.82 -0.62 2.73
C PRO A 198 -6.18 -0.90 3.37
N ALA A 199 -6.18 -1.60 4.51
CA ALA A 199 -7.41 -1.92 5.23
C ALA A 199 -8.11 -0.65 5.72
N PHE A 200 -7.36 0.29 6.30
CA PHE A 200 -7.89 1.56 6.78
C PHE A 200 -8.55 2.36 5.65
N ILE A 201 -7.85 2.55 4.52
CA ILE A 201 -8.37 3.32 3.38
C ILE A 201 -9.66 2.70 2.85
N ALA A 202 -9.68 1.39 2.61
CA ALA A 202 -10.86 0.72 2.09
C ALA A 202 -12.03 0.73 3.08
N ALA A 203 -11.77 0.51 4.37
CA ALA A 203 -12.79 0.56 5.41
C ALA A 203 -13.39 1.96 5.56
N SER A 204 -12.56 3.01 5.45
CA SER A 204 -13.02 4.40 5.57
C SER A 204 -14.02 4.82 4.48
N GLU A 205 -14.12 4.06 3.38
CA GLU A 205 -15.05 4.33 2.29
C GLU A 205 -16.13 3.23 2.16
N ALA A 206 -16.18 2.29 3.11
CA ALA A 206 -17.16 1.20 3.17
C ALA A 206 -18.44 1.62 3.89
N TYR A 207 -19.42 2.17 3.15
CA TYR A 207 -20.71 2.58 3.70
C TYR A 207 -21.78 1.47 3.72
N ASP A 208 -21.57 0.38 2.98
CA ASP A 208 -22.46 -0.78 2.99
C ASP A 208 -22.27 -1.62 4.26
N LYS A 209 -23.39 -2.01 4.90
CA LYS A 209 -23.36 -2.73 6.19
C LYS A 209 -22.69 -4.10 6.11
N CYS A 210 -22.79 -4.80 4.98
CA CYS A 210 -22.12 -6.09 4.80
C CYS A 210 -20.60 -5.91 4.76
N LEU A 211 -20.10 -4.91 4.03
CA LEU A 211 -18.66 -4.58 4.01
C LEU A 211 -18.16 -4.09 5.37
N GLN A 212 -18.89 -3.20 6.04
CA GLN A 212 -18.53 -2.74 7.39
C GLN A 212 -18.34 -3.91 8.35
N GLU A 213 -19.28 -4.87 8.31
CA GLU A 213 -19.22 -6.05 9.17
C GLU A 213 -18.01 -6.95 8.87
N ARG A 214 -17.62 -7.10 7.60
CA ARG A 214 -16.39 -7.83 7.25
C ARG A 214 -15.14 -7.13 7.80
N PHE A 215 -15.04 -5.81 7.65
CA PHE A 215 -13.94 -5.04 8.22
C PHE A 215 -13.92 -5.12 9.75
N ARG A 216 -15.07 -5.07 10.44
CA ARG A 216 -15.14 -5.25 11.90
C ARG A 216 -14.53 -6.58 12.34
N ARG A 217 -14.91 -7.68 11.66
CA ARG A 217 -14.38 -9.01 11.95
C ARG A 217 -12.87 -9.08 11.71
N TRP A 218 -12.42 -8.54 10.57
CA TRP A 218 -11.00 -8.49 10.26
C TRP A 218 -10.21 -7.71 11.31
N TYR A 219 -10.68 -6.53 11.74
CA TYR A 219 -10.03 -5.74 12.79
C TYR A 219 -9.96 -6.48 14.13
N ALA A 220 -11.02 -7.21 14.50
CA ALA A 220 -11.02 -8.04 15.71
C ALA A 220 -10.00 -9.20 15.62
N GLU A 221 -9.85 -9.81 14.45
CA GLU A 221 -8.87 -10.88 14.23
C GLU A 221 -7.43 -10.39 14.33
N VAL A 222 -7.13 -9.20 13.81
CA VAL A 222 -5.77 -8.63 13.79
C VAL A 222 -5.41 -7.88 15.07
N GLU A 223 -6.36 -7.64 15.98
CA GLU A 223 -6.09 -7.03 17.30
C GLU A 223 -5.05 -7.82 18.11
N ARG A 224 -4.98 -9.14 17.89
CA ARG A 224 -3.98 -10.03 18.50
C ARG A 224 -2.52 -9.61 18.25
N TYR A 225 -2.26 -8.79 17.23
CA TYR A 225 -0.93 -8.27 16.93
C TYR A 225 -0.54 -7.07 17.80
N GLY A 226 -1.47 -6.52 18.60
CA GLY A 226 -1.16 -5.53 19.63
C GLY A 226 -0.71 -4.16 19.12
N ILE A 227 -1.00 -3.82 17.86
CA ILE A 227 -0.58 -2.53 17.28
C ILE A 227 -1.51 -1.43 17.80
N GLU A 228 -0.96 -0.53 18.63
CA GLU A 228 -1.75 0.53 19.26
C GLU A 228 -2.30 1.55 18.25
N ALA A 229 -1.49 1.92 17.24
CA ALA A 229 -1.89 2.87 16.18
C ALA A 229 -3.15 2.41 15.41
N VAL A 230 -3.36 1.09 15.29
CA VAL A 230 -4.55 0.50 14.69
C VAL A 230 -5.81 0.88 15.45
N LYS A 231 -5.77 0.89 16.80
CA LYS A 231 -6.95 1.17 17.63
C LYS A 231 -7.52 2.56 17.36
N THR A 232 -6.65 3.57 17.29
CA THR A 232 -7.06 4.95 16.95
C THR A 232 -7.65 5.02 15.55
N GLY A 233 -7.05 4.33 14.58
CA GLY A 233 -7.59 4.27 13.21
C GLY A 233 -8.98 3.60 13.15
N VAL A 234 -9.19 2.50 13.87
CA VAL A 234 -10.49 1.81 13.93
C VAL A 234 -11.57 2.70 14.52
N GLN A 235 -11.26 3.48 15.55
CA GLN A 235 -12.21 4.44 16.13
C GLN A 235 -12.65 5.50 15.10
N VAL A 236 -11.70 6.04 14.33
CA VAL A 236 -12.01 6.98 13.24
C VAL A 236 -12.92 6.33 12.20
N ILE A 237 -12.64 5.08 11.81
CA ILE A 237 -13.48 4.34 10.86
C ILE A 237 -14.91 4.17 11.36
N TYR A 238 -15.09 3.80 12.63
CA TYR A 238 -16.42 3.64 13.21
C TYR A 238 -17.19 4.97 13.23
N GLN A 239 -16.51 6.07 13.54
CA GLN A 239 -17.11 7.39 13.44
C GLN A 239 -17.52 7.75 12.00
N VAL A 240 -16.69 7.42 11.00
CA VAL A 240 -17.07 7.60 9.57
C VAL A 240 -18.34 6.82 9.24
N TRP A 241 -18.44 5.58 9.71
CA TRP A 241 -19.60 4.74 9.45
C TRP A 241 -20.88 5.20 10.15
N ASP A 242 -20.74 5.81 11.32
CA ASP A 242 -21.85 6.39 12.08
C ASP A 242 -22.34 7.70 11.46
N GLU A 243 -21.42 8.56 10.98
CA GLU A 243 -21.76 9.81 10.28
C GLU A 243 -22.31 9.56 8.87
N GLY A 244 -21.92 8.45 8.23
CA GLY A 244 -22.38 8.06 6.90
C GLY A 244 -21.78 8.90 5.77
N PRO A 245 -22.21 8.67 4.52
CA PRO A 245 -21.64 9.35 3.36
C PRO A 245 -22.13 10.81 3.30
N VAL A 246 -21.18 11.75 3.26
CA VAL A 246 -21.48 13.17 3.02
C VAL A 246 -21.80 13.40 1.53
N PRO A 247 -22.83 14.19 1.18
CA PRO A 247 -23.10 14.56 -0.21
C PRO A 247 -21.89 15.22 -0.89
N VAL A 248 -21.66 14.89 -2.17
CA VAL A 248 -20.49 15.38 -2.93
C VAL A 248 -20.43 16.91 -3.00
N ALA A 249 -21.60 17.58 -3.06
CA ALA A 249 -21.71 19.03 -3.17
C ALA A 249 -21.11 19.78 -1.97
N ASP A 250 -21.09 19.16 -0.79
CA ASP A 250 -20.61 19.76 0.46
C ASP A 250 -19.21 19.27 0.84
N ARG A 251 -18.59 18.43 0.00
CA ARG A 251 -17.35 17.74 0.30
C ARG A 251 -16.16 18.52 -0.26
N THR A 252 -15.23 18.91 0.60
CA THR A 252 -13.93 19.51 0.21
C THR A 252 -12.76 18.55 0.45
N THR A 253 -12.96 17.53 1.29
CA THR A 253 -11.97 16.51 1.66
C THR A 253 -12.66 15.18 2.00
N CYS A 254 -11.90 14.11 2.25
CA CYS A 254 -12.46 12.83 2.62
C CYS A 254 -12.98 12.76 4.06
N ALA A 255 -13.98 11.90 4.31
CA ALA A 255 -14.72 11.88 5.58
C ALA A 255 -13.81 11.64 6.79
N TRP A 256 -12.90 10.68 6.69
CA TRP A 256 -11.98 10.35 7.78
C TRP A 256 -11.00 11.50 8.08
N ARG A 257 -10.58 12.29 7.08
CA ARG A 257 -9.74 13.50 7.29
C ARG A 257 -10.50 14.60 8.01
N SER A 258 -11.76 14.82 7.65
CA SER A 258 -12.61 15.79 8.36
C SER A 258 -12.74 15.42 9.84
N ILE A 259 -12.90 14.14 10.14
CA ILE A 259 -12.97 13.63 11.52
C ILE A 259 -11.65 13.85 12.26
N THR A 260 -10.52 13.45 11.68
CA THR A 260 -9.21 13.57 12.35
C THR A 260 -8.81 15.02 12.57
N GLN A 261 -9.07 15.89 11.60
CA GLN A 261 -8.80 17.32 11.73
C GLN A 261 -9.65 17.97 12.82
N ARG A 262 -10.96 17.65 12.87
CA ARG A 262 -11.87 18.16 13.91
C ARG A 262 -11.51 17.65 15.30
N ALA A 263 -11.06 16.40 15.40
CA ALA A 263 -10.70 15.76 16.67
C ALA A 263 -9.24 16.01 17.11
N GLY A 264 -8.40 16.64 16.27
CA GLY A 264 -6.98 16.83 16.55
C GLY A 264 -6.19 15.52 16.63
N ILE A 265 -6.63 14.49 15.92
CA ILE A 265 -6.03 13.14 15.92
C ILE A 265 -4.95 13.06 14.84
N THR A 266 -3.75 12.62 15.22
CA THR A 266 -2.70 12.22 14.28
C THR A 266 -2.76 10.70 14.08
N LEU A 267 -3.02 10.27 12.85
CA LEU A 267 -3.00 8.87 12.48
C LEU A 267 -1.63 8.47 11.93
N MET A 268 -1.04 7.45 12.55
CA MET A 268 0.05 6.68 11.97
C MET A 268 -0.53 5.40 11.38
N LEU A 269 -0.53 5.31 10.05
CA LEU A 269 -0.98 4.11 9.35
C LEU A 269 0.25 3.38 8.83
N THR A 270 0.49 2.18 9.36
CA THR A 270 1.68 1.35 9.11
C THR A 270 1.39 0.10 8.32
#